data_AF-A0ABD4ZHV3-F1
#
_entry.id   AF-A0ABD4ZHV3-F1
#
_cell.length_a   1.000
_cell.length_b   1.000
_cell.length_c   1.000
_cell.angle_alpha   90.00
_cell.angle_beta   90.00
_cell.angle_gamma   90.00
#
_symmetry.space_group_name_H-M   'P 1'
#
loop_
_entity.id
_entity.type
_entity.pdbx_description
1 polymer ?
#
loop_
_entity_poly.entity_id
_entity_poly.type
_entity_poly.pdbx_seq_one_letter_code
_entity_poly.pdbx_strand_id
1 'polypeptide(L)'
;DYANVQPHSGSQANFAVYTALLEPGDTVLGMNLAHGGHLTHGSPVNFSGKLYNIVPYGIDATGHIDYADLEKQAKEHKPKMIIGGFS
;
A
#
# COMPACT_ATOMS: atom_id res chain seq x y z
N ASP A 1 9.56 16.03 17.50
CA ASP A 1 9.02 14.81 16.87
C ASP A 1 7.78 14.33 17.58
N TYR A 2 6.83 13.74 16.84
CA TYR A 2 5.56 13.22 17.36
C TYR A 2 5.37 11.76 16.93
N ALA A 3 4.75 10.96 17.79
CA ALA A 3 4.41 9.56 17.51
C ALA A 3 3.08 9.19 18.16
N ASN A 4 2.25 8.42 17.45
CA ASN A 4 1.07 7.78 18.02
C ASN A 4 1.42 6.33 18.40
N VAL A 5 1.39 6.02 19.70
CA VAL A 5 1.77 4.71 20.27
C VAL A 5 0.56 3.86 20.71
N GLN A 6 -0.65 4.26 20.30
CA GLN A 6 -1.91 3.62 20.72
C GLN A 6 -2.40 2.45 19.84
N PRO A 7 -2.05 2.30 18.54
CA PRO A 7 -2.56 1.19 17.74
C PRO A 7 -2.27 -0.18 18.38
N HIS A 8 -3.29 -1.04 18.54
CA HIS A 8 -3.12 -2.33 19.20
C HIS A 8 -2.37 -3.37 18.37
N SER A 9 -2.16 -3.11 17.08
CA SER A 9 -1.39 -3.97 16.15
C SER A 9 -0.92 -3.17 14.95
N GLY A 10 0.07 -3.71 14.20
CA GLY A 10 0.53 -3.11 12.95
C GLY A 10 -0.58 -2.97 11.90
N SER A 11 -1.49 -3.94 11.81
CA SER A 11 -2.62 -3.88 10.88
C SER A 11 -3.57 -2.70 11.18
N GLN A 12 -3.82 -2.43 12.45
CA GLN A 12 -4.64 -1.28 12.87
C GLN A 12 -3.88 0.05 12.72
N ALA A 13 -2.56 0.05 12.87
CA ALA A 13 -1.75 1.23 12.59
C ALA A 13 -1.87 1.64 11.11
N ASN A 14 -1.77 0.68 10.17
CA ASN A 14 -2.02 0.96 8.76
C ASN A 14 -3.44 1.47 8.53
N PHE A 15 -4.46 0.78 9.09
CA PHE A 15 -5.85 1.24 8.97
C PHE A 15 -6.04 2.70 9.41
N ALA A 16 -5.44 3.10 10.53
CA ALA A 16 -5.51 4.48 11.02
C ALA A 16 -4.85 5.50 10.07
N VAL A 17 -3.76 5.14 9.40
CA VAL A 17 -3.11 6.00 8.39
C VAL A 17 -3.99 6.15 7.15
N TYR A 18 -4.59 5.06 6.69
CA TYR A 18 -5.54 5.09 5.57
C TYR A 18 -6.73 5.99 5.88
N THR A 19 -7.39 5.82 7.02
CA THR A 19 -8.59 6.60 7.37
C THR A 19 -8.29 8.06 7.71
N ALA A 20 -7.07 8.39 8.12
CA ALA A 20 -6.68 9.76 8.40
C ALA A 20 -6.35 10.56 7.12
N LEU A 21 -5.85 9.90 6.07
CA LEU A 21 -5.27 10.57 4.90
C LEU A 21 -6.03 10.33 3.59
N LEU A 22 -6.93 9.35 3.55
CA LEU A 22 -7.60 8.89 2.33
C LEU A 22 -9.11 8.76 2.52
N GLU A 23 -9.83 8.99 1.44
CA GLU A 23 -11.25 8.68 1.32
C GLU A 23 -11.44 7.32 0.63
N PRO A 24 -12.53 6.58 0.92
CA PRO A 24 -12.87 5.37 0.16
C PRO A 24 -12.89 5.63 -1.35
N GLY A 25 -12.26 4.75 -2.11
CA GLY A 25 -12.06 4.87 -3.56
C GLY A 25 -10.79 5.61 -3.99
N ASP A 26 -10.09 6.31 -3.07
CA ASP A 26 -8.78 6.91 -3.41
C ASP A 26 -7.79 5.82 -3.86
N THR A 27 -6.90 6.20 -4.79
CA THR A 27 -5.90 5.29 -5.36
C THR A 27 -4.68 5.16 -4.44
N VAL A 28 -4.28 3.92 -4.16
CA VAL A 28 -3.09 3.58 -3.38
C VAL A 28 -2.23 2.58 -4.14
N LEU A 29 -0.93 2.84 -4.17
CA LEU A 29 0.06 1.90 -4.69
C LEU A 29 0.64 1.08 -3.52
N GLY A 30 0.59 -0.25 -3.64
CA GLY A 30 1.07 -1.18 -2.61
C GLY A 30 1.76 -2.41 -3.21
N MET A 31 2.71 -2.99 -2.49
CA MET A 31 3.43 -4.16 -2.98
C MET A 31 2.49 -5.36 -3.13
N ASN A 32 2.59 -6.08 -4.26
CA ASN A 32 1.83 -7.29 -4.50
C ASN A 32 2.11 -8.34 -3.41
N LEU A 33 1.04 -8.92 -2.85
CA LEU A 33 1.13 -9.97 -1.82
C LEU A 33 1.98 -11.17 -2.26
N ALA A 34 1.89 -11.57 -3.54
CA ALA A 34 2.68 -12.68 -4.07
C ALA A 34 4.18 -12.36 -4.20
N HIS A 35 4.56 -11.08 -4.13
CA HIS A 35 5.94 -10.61 -4.28
C HIS A 35 6.55 -10.14 -2.95
N GLY A 36 5.89 -10.41 -1.81
CA GLY A 36 6.36 -10.00 -0.47
C GLY A 36 5.59 -8.83 0.15
N GLY A 37 4.46 -8.41 -0.43
CA GLY A 37 3.55 -7.46 0.21
C GLY A 37 2.86 -8.04 1.46
N HIS A 38 2.12 -7.19 2.18
CA HIS A 38 1.32 -7.58 3.34
C HIS A 38 -0.19 -7.44 3.04
N LEU A 39 -1.04 -8.18 3.74
CA LEU A 39 -2.50 -8.15 3.54
C LEU A 39 -3.10 -6.75 3.65
N THR A 40 -2.53 -5.89 4.49
CA THR A 40 -3.01 -4.52 4.72
C THR A 40 -2.48 -3.50 3.72
N HIS A 41 -1.69 -3.92 2.73
CA HIS A 41 -1.15 -3.07 1.66
C HIS A 41 -2.04 -3.09 0.41
N GLY A 42 -3.29 -3.57 0.52
CA GLY A 42 -4.26 -3.54 -0.57
C GLY A 42 -4.74 -4.90 -1.07
N SER A 43 -4.60 -5.98 -0.28
CA SER A 43 -5.19 -7.26 -0.66
C SER A 43 -6.72 -7.16 -0.82
N PRO A 44 -7.33 -7.70 -1.89
CA PRO A 44 -8.77 -7.56 -2.17
C PRO A 44 -9.68 -8.18 -1.10
N VAL A 45 -9.14 -9.08 -0.27
CA VAL A 45 -9.89 -9.70 0.84
C VAL A 45 -9.80 -8.89 2.15
N ASN A 46 -8.89 -7.92 2.23
CA ASN A 46 -8.67 -7.05 3.39
C ASN A 46 -9.47 -5.73 3.27
N PHE A 47 -9.59 -4.95 4.36
CA PHE A 47 -10.22 -3.62 4.31
C PHE A 47 -9.57 -2.72 3.23
N SER A 48 -8.24 -2.82 3.10
CA SER A 48 -7.46 -1.98 2.20
C SER A 48 -7.87 -2.18 0.74
N GLY A 49 -8.01 -3.43 0.28
CA GLY A 49 -8.49 -3.72 -1.07
C GLY A 49 -10.01 -3.64 -1.25
N LYS A 50 -10.80 -3.68 -0.17
CA LYS A 50 -12.26 -3.50 -0.22
C LYS A 50 -12.69 -2.04 -0.33
N LEU A 51 -11.95 -1.13 0.31
CA LEU A 51 -12.35 0.28 0.45
C LEU A 51 -11.61 1.22 -0.49
N TYR A 52 -10.42 0.87 -0.99
CA TYR A 52 -9.58 1.75 -1.79
C TYR A 52 -9.27 1.15 -3.16
N ASN A 53 -8.93 1.99 -4.13
CA ASN A 53 -8.50 1.53 -5.45
C ASN A 53 -7.00 1.16 -5.41
N ILE A 54 -6.69 -0.13 -5.37
CA ILE A 54 -5.32 -0.60 -5.20
C ILE A 54 -4.68 -0.88 -6.56
N VAL A 55 -3.52 -0.26 -6.79
CA VAL A 55 -2.65 -0.59 -7.92
C VAL A 55 -1.41 -1.31 -7.37
N PRO A 56 -1.23 -2.61 -7.67
CA PRO A 56 -0.09 -3.35 -7.14
C PRO A 56 1.20 -2.99 -7.89
N TYR A 57 2.31 -2.85 -7.17
CA TYR A 57 3.65 -2.86 -7.75
C TYR A 57 4.40 -4.14 -7.35
N GLY A 58 5.45 -4.49 -8.11
CA GLY A 58 6.12 -5.78 -7.98
C GLY A 58 7.64 -5.71 -7.94
N ILE A 59 8.24 -6.89 -8.18
CA ILE A 59 9.67 -7.09 -8.28
C ILE A 59 10.05 -7.48 -9.71
N ASP A 60 11.27 -7.20 -10.10
CA ASP A 60 11.87 -7.64 -11.35
C ASP A 60 12.37 -9.10 -11.27
N ALA A 61 12.94 -9.60 -12.36
CA ALA A 61 13.49 -10.96 -12.42
C ALA A 61 14.69 -11.20 -11.49
N THR A 62 15.31 -10.15 -10.95
CA THR A 62 16.40 -10.22 -9.98
C THR A 62 15.90 -10.27 -8.53
N GLY A 63 14.59 -10.09 -8.34
CA GLY A 63 13.95 -10.09 -7.03
C GLY A 63 13.95 -8.73 -6.32
N HIS A 64 14.42 -7.66 -6.98
CA HIS A 64 14.36 -6.30 -6.46
C HIS A 64 13.06 -5.62 -6.90
N ILE A 65 12.61 -4.60 -6.16
CA ILE A 65 11.47 -3.78 -6.59
C ILE A 65 11.74 -3.22 -8.00
N ASP A 66 10.78 -3.40 -8.91
CA ASP A 66 10.84 -2.77 -10.23
C ASP A 66 10.46 -1.29 -10.09
N TYR A 67 11.46 -0.47 -9.77
CA TYR A 67 11.26 0.97 -9.57
C TYR A 67 10.85 1.69 -10.86
N ALA A 68 11.20 1.17 -12.04
CA ALA A 68 10.83 1.77 -13.31
C ALA A 68 9.34 1.56 -13.60
N ASP A 69 8.82 0.35 -13.38
CA ASP A 69 7.38 0.11 -13.44
C ASP A 69 6.66 0.88 -12.33
N LEU A 70 7.15 0.84 -11.08
CA LEU A 70 6.57 1.60 -9.97
C LEU A 70 6.43 3.10 -10.30
N GLU A 71 7.46 3.74 -10.86
CA GLU A 71 7.42 5.15 -11.26
C GLU A 71 6.39 5.39 -12.38
N LYS A 72 6.34 4.50 -13.37
CA LYS A 72 5.36 4.57 -14.46
C LYS A 72 3.92 4.48 -13.90
N GLN A 73 3.65 3.50 -13.04
CA GLN A 73 2.35 3.32 -12.39
C GLN A 73 1.96 4.56 -11.56
N ALA A 74 2.92 5.13 -10.81
CA ALA A 74 2.68 6.33 -10.01
C ALA A 74 2.31 7.54 -10.87
N LYS A 75 2.96 7.72 -12.02
CA LYS A 75 2.65 8.81 -12.98
C LYS A 75 1.30 8.62 -13.66
N GLU A 76 0.96 7.37 -14.02
CA GLU A 76 -0.29 7.02 -14.69
C GLU A 76 -1.49 7.15 -13.76
N HIS A 77 -1.43 6.53 -12.58
CA HIS A 77 -2.56 6.40 -11.68
C HIS A 77 -2.67 7.52 -10.64
N LYS A 78 -1.61 8.34 -10.48
CA LYS A 78 -1.57 9.50 -9.57
C LYS A 78 -2.09 9.14 -8.17
N PRO A 79 -1.48 8.14 -7.50
CA PRO A 79 -1.96 7.69 -6.19
C PRO A 79 -1.89 8.82 -5.16
N LYS A 80 -2.80 8.78 -4.19
CA LYS A 80 -2.68 9.63 -2.99
C LYS A 80 -1.70 9.08 -1.96
N MET A 81 -1.37 7.79 -2.05
CA MET A 81 -0.44 7.11 -1.15
C MET A 81 0.34 6.02 -1.90
N ILE A 82 1.64 5.91 -1.60
CA ILE A 82 2.48 4.79 -1.99
C ILE A 82 3.00 4.16 -0.70
N ILE A 83 2.80 2.86 -0.53
CA ILE A 83 3.29 2.11 0.64
C ILE A 83 4.62 1.46 0.31
N GLY A 84 5.70 1.88 0.96
CA GLY A 84 7.01 1.23 0.87
C GLY A 84 7.25 0.28 2.05
N GLY A 85 6.75 -0.95 1.99
CA GLY A 85 6.95 -1.97 3.03
C GLY A 85 6.66 -3.38 2.54
N PHE A 86 7.38 -4.37 3.10
CA PHE A 86 7.31 -5.79 2.73
C PHE A 86 7.20 -6.70 3.98
N SER A 87 6.97 -7.99 3.78
CA SER A 87 6.87 -9.05 4.80
C SER A 87 7.85 -10.19 4.53
#